data_AF-A0A7S1UHF1-F1
#
_entry.id   AF-A0A7S1UHF1-F1
#
_cell.length_a   1.000
_cell.length_b   1.000
_cell.length_c   1.000
_cell.angle_alpha   90.00
_cell.angle_beta   90.00
_cell.angle_gamma   90.00
#
_symmetry.space_group_name_H-M   'P 1'
#
loop_
_entity.id
_entity.type
_entity.pdbx_description
1 polymer ?
#
loop_
_entity_poly.entity_id
_entity_poly.type
_entity_poly.pdbx_seq_one_letter_code
_entity_poly.pdbx_strand_id
1 'polypeptide(L)'
;RAYTFLLKGHEDLRQDERVMQLFGLINALLASEPATNRANLRIRRYAVLPLSNNSGLIGWVPHCDTLHKLVQDYREARGIPIDVEKKMLLRTPDYDKLPLMQKVEVFENVLKNTHGQDLCKMLWLKSQNSEVWLDRRTSYTRSLAVSSIAGYILGLGDRHPNNIMLEQKTGRIVHIDFGDCFEVAMTRAKLPEKVPFRLTRMLVNAMEVSGIEGTFRSTCEKVMIVLRDSRSSLMALLEAFIHDPLISWRLLAETETAERGRERRGSEAEAAAAPRKTISRSDAPGPEAVEKRPSDVHPIEGTIDYETEADAGDNREGLNRRALEVIARIEDKLRGRDFLGVGVAAQAAAEVPPALTVVVGFRDTKHVQAARAAAAGQPLSVVDQVSRLIAEARSVENLAQAFLGWCPFW
;
A
#
# COMPACT_ATOMS: atom_id res chain seq x y z
N ARG A 1 -4.78 -32.40 -17.90
CA ARG A 1 -4.83 -31.59 -16.65
C ARG A 1 -5.79 -30.45 -16.87
N ALA A 2 -6.65 -30.14 -15.90
CA ALA A 2 -7.51 -28.95 -15.96
C ALA A 2 -6.72 -27.72 -15.50
N TYR A 3 -6.88 -26.60 -16.21
CA TYR A 3 -6.32 -25.30 -15.83
C TYR A 3 -7.47 -24.37 -15.49
N THR A 4 -7.49 -23.86 -14.26
CA THR A 4 -8.53 -22.94 -13.78
C THR A 4 -8.04 -21.51 -13.89
N PHE A 5 -8.89 -20.63 -14.40
CA PHE A 5 -8.64 -19.21 -14.54
C PHE A 5 -9.76 -18.40 -13.89
N LEU A 6 -9.41 -17.21 -13.43
CA LEU A 6 -10.32 -16.15 -13.01
C LEU A 6 -10.38 -15.12 -14.15
N LEU A 7 -11.56 -14.91 -14.72
CA LEU A 7 -11.80 -13.83 -15.66
C LEU A 7 -12.09 -12.55 -14.88
N LYS A 8 -11.19 -11.57 -14.98
CA LYS A 8 -11.41 -10.21 -14.47
C LYS A 8 -11.90 -9.32 -15.61
N GLY A 9 -13.03 -8.64 -15.38
CA GLY A 9 -13.57 -7.63 -16.26
C GLY A 9 -13.48 -6.25 -15.62
N HIS A 10 -13.51 -5.21 -16.45
CA HIS A 10 -13.32 -3.81 -16.08
C HIS A 10 -11.99 -3.50 -15.38
N GLU A 11 -10.94 -4.27 -15.72
CA GLU A 11 -9.63 -4.12 -15.10
C GLU A 11 -8.51 -4.37 -16.12
N ASP A 12 -7.55 -3.45 -16.17
CA ASP A 12 -6.33 -3.61 -16.94
C ASP A 12 -5.32 -4.46 -16.16
N LEU A 13 -5.01 -5.65 -16.67
CA LEU A 13 -4.09 -6.61 -16.05
C LEU A 13 -2.64 -6.48 -16.54
N ARG A 14 -2.31 -5.52 -17.41
CA ARG A 14 -0.92 -5.33 -17.87
C ARG A 14 0.03 -5.01 -16.72
N GLN A 15 -0.43 -4.24 -15.75
CA GLN A 15 0.32 -3.94 -14.53
C GLN A 15 0.66 -5.21 -13.75
N ASP A 16 -0.34 -6.06 -13.47
CA ASP A 16 -0.15 -7.36 -12.82
C ASP A 16 0.83 -8.24 -13.62
N GLU A 17 0.71 -8.27 -14.95
CA GLU A 17 1.64 -9.03 -15.81
C GLU A 17 3.09 -8.55 -15.63
N ARG A 18 3.34 -7.24 -15.67
CA ARG A 18 4.67 -6.65 -15.47
C ARG A 18 5.21 -6.93 -14.06
N VAL A 19 4.36 -6.86 -13.04
CA VAL A 19 4.74 -7.23 -11.67
C VAL A 19 5.13 -8.72 -11.59
N MET A 20 4.43 -9.62 -12.29
CA MET A 20 4.81 -11.03 -12.38
C MET A 20 6.13 -11.26 -13.14
N GLN A 21 6.47 -10.40 -14.11
CA GLN A 21 7.77 -10.39 -14.78
C GLN A 21 8.88 -9.93 -13.84
N LEU A 22 8.67 -8.82 -13.11
CA LEU A 22 9.59 -8.33 -12.07
C LEU A 22 9.85 -9.38 -11.00
N PHE A 23 8.81 -10.03 -10.48
CA PHE A 23 8.97 -11.12 -9.52
C PHE A 23 9.70 -12.32 -10.13
N GLY A 24 9.59 -12.52 -11.45
CA GLY A 24 10.36 -13.52 -12.18
C GLY A 24 11.86 -13.20 -12.13
N LEU A 25 12.22 -11.95 -12.41
CA LEU A 25 13.59 -11.46 -12.28
C LEU A 25 14.11 -11.58 -10.84
N ILE A 26 13.35 -11.11 -9.85
CA ILE A 26 13.73 -11.22 -8.43
C ILE A 26 13.97 -12.68 -8.03
N ASN A 27 13.11 -13.60 -8.45
CA ASN A 27 13.30 -15.02 -8.18
C ASN A 27 14.58 -15.59 -8.81
N ALA A 28 14.94 -15.15 -10.02
CA ALA A 28 16.19 -15.55 -10.67
C ALA A 28 17.42 -15.02 -9.90
N LEU A 29 17.37 -13.76 -9.45
CA LEU A 29 18.44 -13.13 -8.66
C LEU A 29 18.61 -13.79 -7.28
N LEU A 30 17.51 -14.11 -6.60
CA LEU A 30 17.54 -14.83 -5.33
C LEU A 30 18.03 -16.28 -5.50
N ALA A 31 17.85 -16.89 -6.68
CA ALA A 31 18.35 -18.22 -6.97
C ALA A 31 19.85 -18.23 -7.33
N SER A 32 20.37 -17.13 -7.90
CA SER A 32 21.81 -17.02 -8.22
C SER A 32 22.68 -16.81 -6.98
N GLU A 33 22.14 -16.19 -5.92
CA GLU A 33 22.89 -15.96 -4.68
C GLU A 33 22.83 -17.22 -3.76
N PRO A 34 23.96 -17.86 -3.40
CA PRO A 34 23.97 -19.11 -2.64
C PRO A 34 23.30 -19.03 -1.27
N ALA A 35 23.39 -17.89 -0.58
CA ALA A 35 22.78 -17.73 0.74
C ALA A 35 21.24 -17.72 0.68
N THR A 36 20.66 -17.09 -0.35
CA THR A 36 19.22 -16.99 -0.55
C THR A 36 18.65 -18.25 -1.21
N ASN A 37 19.41 -18.88 -2.12
CA ASN A 37 19.02 -20.13 -2.76
C ASN A 37 18.94 -21.30 -1.78
N ARG A 38 19.93 -21.44 -0.87
CA ARG A 38 19.89 -22.47 0.21
C ARG A 38 18.67 -22.31 1.12
N ALA A 39 18.20 -21.08 1.32
CA ALA A 39 17.00 -20.80 2.10
C ALA A 39 15.69 -20.92 1.30
N ASN A 40 15.78 -21.23 -0.01
CA ASN A 40 14.67 -21.33 -0.97
C ASN A 40 13.77 -20.08 -0.95
N LEU A 41 14.41 -18.90 -0.94
CA LEU A 41 13.71 -17.62 -0.97
C LEU A 41 13.17 -17.35 -2.37
N ARG A 42 11.85 -17.23 -2.46
CA ARG A 42 11.15 -16.96 -3.71
C ARG A 42 9.80 -16.31 -3.45
N ILE A 43 9.40 -15.43 -4.35
CA ILE A 43 8.06 -14.84 -4.43
C ILE A 43 7.16 -15.82 -5.20
N ARG A 44 5.99 -16.13 -4.63
CA ARG A 44 4.97 -16.92 -5.32
C ARG A 44 4.35 -16.07 -6.43
N ARG A 45 4.49 -16.55 -7.67
CA ARG A 45 3.89 -15.94 -8.86
C ARG A 45 2.70 -16.75 -9.36
N TYR A 46 1.86 -16.09 -10.13
CA TYR A 46 0.75 -16.70 -10.86
C TYR A 46 0.71 -16.18 -12.30
N ALA A 47 0.01 -16.90 -13.18
CA ALA A 47 -0.11 -16.49 -14.58
C ALA A 47 -1.09 -15.31 -14.68
N VAL A 48 -0.75 -14.32 -15.52
CA VAL A 48 -1.61 -13.19 -15.84
C VAL A 48 -1.59 -13.04 -17.35
N LEU A 49 -2.77 -12.95 -17.95
CA LEU A 49 -2.97 -12.89 -19.40
C LEU A 49 -3.95 -11.74 -19.68
N PRO A 50 -3.45 -10.52 -19.95
CA PRO A 50 -4.28 -9.43 -20.42
C PRO A 50 -4.95 -9.83 -21.74
N LEU A 51 -6.27 -9.64 -21.85
CA LEU A 51 -7.03 -9.92 -23.07
C LEU A 51 -7.42 -8.63 -23.80
N SER A 52 -7.66 -7.56 -23.05
CA SER A 52 -7.95 -6.22 -23.55
C SER A 52 -7.50 -5.17 -22.53
N ASN A 53 -7.71 -3.89 -22.81
CA ASN A 53 -7.45 -2.80 -21.86
C ASN A 53 -8.34 -2.86 -20.61
N ASN A 54 -9.45 -3.61 -20.64
CA ASN A 54 -10.43 -3.69 -19.56
C ASN A 54 -10.73 -5.13 -19.14
N SER A 55 -9.96 -6.11 -19.59
CA SER A 55 -10.19 -7.51 -19.20
C SER A 55 -8.96 -8.37 -19.32
N GLY A 56 -8.92 -9.43 -18.52
CA GLY A 56 -7.89 -10.45 -18.64
C GLY A 56 -8.15 -11.66 -17.77
N LEU A 57 -7.29 -12.66 -17.93
CA LEU A 57 -7.34 -13.91 -17.18
C LEU A 57 -6.22 -13.93 -16.15
N ILE A 58 -6.56 -14.32 -14.92
CA ILE A 58 -5.60 -14.64 -13.87
C ILE A 58 -5.63 -16.14 -13.64
N GLY A 59 -4.45 -16.78 -13.65
CA GLY A 59 -4.32 -18.19 -13.30
C GLY A 59 -4.72 -18.42 -11.85
N TRP A 60 -5.66 -19.33 -11.62
CA TRP A 60 -6.12 -19.64 -10.26
C TRP A 60 -4.97 -20.16 -9.40
N VAL A 61 -4.84 -19.63 -8.18
CA VAL A 61 -3.86 -20.13 -7.21
C VAL A 61 -4.56 -21.14 -6.30
N PRO A 62 -4.38 -22.46 -6.51
CA PRO A 62 -5.09 -23.47 -5.74
C PRO A 62 -4.57 -23.53 -4.30
N HIS A 63 -5.44 -23.98 -3.39
CA HIS A 63 -5.09 -24.20 -1.97
C HIS A 63 -4.55 -22.95 -1.26
N CYS A 64 -5.10 -21.79 -1.58
CA CYS A 64 -4.81 -20.53 -0.91
C CYS A 64 -6.09 -19.97 -0.28
N ASP A 65 -5.97 -19.49 0.95
CA ASP A 65 -7.03 -18.75 1.65
C ASP A 65 -6.54 -17.33 1.91
N THR A 66 -7.39 -16.31 1.77
CA THR A 66 -7.04 -14.94 2.17
C THR A 66 -6.81 -14.88 3.69
N LEU A 67 -5.95 -13.98 4.17
CA LEU A 67 -5.77 -13.77 5.60
C LEU A 67 -7.09 -13.38 6.27
N HIS A 68 -7.91 -12.58 5.60
CA HIS A 68 -9.27 -12.26 6.04
C HIS A 68 -10.10 -13.52 6.28
N LYS A 69 -10.16 -14.45 5.31
CA LYS A 69 -10.92 -15.68 5.44
C LYS A 69 -10.39 -16.56 6.58
N LEU A 70 -9.07 -16.66 6.73
CA LEU A 70 -8.47 -17.44 7.82
C LEU A 70 -8.82 -16.88 9.21
N VAL A 71 -8.78 -15.57 9.37
CA VAL A 71 -9.15 -14.91 10.63
C VAL A 71 -10.66 -15.04 10.88
N GLN A 72 -11.47 -14.86 9.84
CA GLN A 72 -12.92 -15.06 9.91
C GLN A 72 -13.25 -16.48 10.40
N ASP A 73 -12.73 -17.51 9.75
CA ASP A 73 -12.98 -18.92 10.10
C ASP A 73 -12.55 -19.24 11.55
N TYR A 74 -11.40 -18.71 11.98
CA TYR A 74 -10.90 -18.89 13.34
C TYR A 74 -11.85 -18.32 14.40
N ARG A 75 -12.32 -17.10 14.15
CA ARG A 75 -13.14 -16.30 15.06
C ARG A 75 -14.56 -16.85 15.12
N GLU A 76 -15.16 -17.16 13.97
CA GLU A 76 -16.49 -17.79 13.89
C GLU A 76 -16.54 -19.10 14.67
N ALA A 77 -15.53 -19.96 14.51
CA ALA A 77 -15.43 -21.23 15.26
C ALA A 77 -15.32 -21.07 16.79
N ARG A 78 -15.04 -19.87 17.29
CA ARG A 78 -14.88 -19.56 18.72
C ARG A 78 -15.91 -18.58 19.25
N GLY A 79 -16.89 -18.18 18.42
CA GLY A 79 -17.87 -17.16 18.79
C GLY A 79 -17.27 -15.77 19.03
N ILE A 80 -16.09 -15.48 18.47
CA ILE A 80 -15.46 -14.15 18.54
C ILE A 80 -16.00 -13.31 17.37
N PRO A 81 -16.52 -12.10 17.59
CA PRO A 81 -16.92 -11.22 16.49
C PRO A 81 -15.72 -10.83 15.60
N ILE A 82 -15.86 -10.93 14.27
CA ILE A 82 -14.79 -10.56 13.32
C ILE A 82 -14.35 -9.10 13.46
N ASP A 83 -15.28 -8.24 13.86
CA ASP A 83 -15.13 -6.78 13.96
C ASP A 83 -14.92 -6.30 15.40
N VAL A 84 -14.48 -7.18 16.32
CA VAL A 84 -14.30 -6.85 17.75
C VAL A 84 -13.42 -5.61 17.96
N GLU A 85 -12.29 -5.50 17.26
CA GLU A 85 -11.40 -4.34 17.36
C GLU A 85 -12.04 -3.07 16.79
N LYS A 86 -12.71 -3.19 15.64
CA LYS A 86 -13.42 -2.08 15.00
C LYS A 86 -14.53 -1.56 15.90
N LYS A 87 -15.30 -2.45 16.54
CA LYS A 87 -16.34 -2.10 17.50
C LYS A 87 -15.74 -1.38 18.72
N MET A 88 -14.62 -1.86 19.27
CA MET A 88 -13.96 -1.18 20.39
C MET A 88 -13.49 0.22 20.02
N LEU A 89 -12.93 0.39 18.82
CA LEU A 89 -12.44 1.67 18.32
C LEU A 89 -13.59 2.68 18.10
N LEU A 90 -14.72 2.21 17.55
CA LEU A 90 -15.92 3.02 17.32
C LEU A 90 -16.75 3.30 18.60
N ARG A 91 -16.32 2.82 19.77
CA ARG A 91 -16.88 3.29 21.05
C ARG A 91 -16.54 4.76 21.30
N THR A 92 -15.45 5.23 20.71
CA THR A 92 -15.09 6.64 20.71
C THR A 92 -15.81 7.33 19.55
N PRO A 93 -16.68 8.33 19.81
CA PRO A 93 -17.38 9.05 18.75
C PRO A 93 -16.39 9.81 17.86
N ASP A 94 -16.74 9.94 16.57
CA ASP A 94 -15.97 10.71 15.58
C ASP A 94 -14.47 10.32 15.48
N TYR A 95 -14.13 9.03 15.62
CA TYR A 95 -12.73 8.55 15.54
C TYR A 95 -11.94 9.13 14.36
N ASP A 96 -12.56 9.23 13.18
CA ASP A 96 -11.90 9.71 11.96
C ASP A 96 -11.40 11.16 12.06
N LYS A 97 -12.06 12.01 12.87
CA LYS A 97 -11.73 13.43 13.05
C LYS A 97 -10.76 13.68 14.21
N LEU A 98 -10.42 12.66 14.98
CA LEU A 98 -9.54 12.82 16.14
C LEU A 98 -8.12 13.23 15.71
N PRO A 99 -7.44 14.08 16.50
CA PRO A 99 -6.01 14.34 16.34
C PRO A 99 -5.20 13.06 16.54
N LEU A 100 -3.99 13.02 15.94
CA LEU A 100 -3.15 11.83 15.89
C LEU A 100 -2.91 11.20 17.27
N MET A 101 -2.55 12.00 18.27
CA MET A 101 -2.25 11.48 19.61
C MET A 101 -3.46 10.79 20.26
N GLN A 102 -4.67 11.31 20.06
CA GLN A 102 -5.90 10.69 20.56
C GLN A 102 -6.23 9.40 19.78
N LYS A 103 -5.98 9.37 18.46
CA LYS A 103 -6.11 8.13 17.66
C LYS A 103 -5.17 7.05 18.16
N VAL A 104 -3.93 7.41 18.48
CA VAL A 104 -2.91 6.50 19.02
C VAL A 104 -3.35 5.93 20.36
N GLU A 105 -3.83 6.77 21.28
CA GLU A 105 -4.32 6.32 22.59
C GLU A 105 -5.46 5.30 22.47
N VAL A 106 -6.48 5.62 21.66
CA VAL A 106 -7.61 4.72 21.41
C VAL A 106 -7.14 3.42 20.74
N PHE A 107 -6.25 3.54 19.76
CA PHE A 107 -5.70 2.38 19.04
C PHE A 107 -4.90 1.48 19.98
N GLU A 108 -4.01 2.02 20.81
CA GLU A 108 -3.29 1.25 21.83
C GLU A 108 -4.24 0.57 22.83
N ASN A 109 -5.30 1.24 23.25
CA ASN A 109 -6.29 0.65 24.14
C ASN A 109 -6.97 -0.56 23.48
N VAL A 110 -7.30 -0.48 22.19
CA VAL A 110 -7.79 -1.64 21.42
C VAL A 110 -6.74 -2.75 21.39
N LEU A 111 -5.47 -2.41 21.16
CA LEU A 111 -4.40 -3.40 21.11
C LEU A 111 -4.20 -4.10 22.47
N LYS A 112 -4.31 -3.38 23.58
CA LYS A 112 -4.16 -3.94 24.95
C LYS A 112 -5.32 -4.88 25.30
N ASN A 113 -6.52 -4.61 24.82
CA ASN A 113 -7.73 -5.38 25.11
C ASN A 113 -7.99 -6.56 24.16
N THR A 114 -7.12 -6.79 23.18
CA THR A 114 -7.27 -7.86 22.18
C THR A 114 -5.94 -8.58 21.92
N HIS A 115 -5.97 -9.89 21.69
CA HIS A 115 -4.73 -10.69 21.69
C HIS A 115 -3.98 -10.73 20.35
N GLY A 116 -4.68 -10.70 19.20
CA GLY A 116 -4.06 -10.80 17.87
C GLY A 116 -3.28 -12.10 17.63
N GLN A 117 -3.72 -13.23 18.21
CA GLN A 117 -3.07 -14.55 18.08
C GLN A 117 -3.71 -15.43 17.00
N ASP A 118 -4.75 -14.93 16.34
CA ASP A 118 -5.65 -15.66 15.43
C ASP A 118 -4.87 -16.39 14.34
N LEU A 119 -4.00 -15.68 13.63
CA LEU A 119 -3.19 -16.25 12.54
C LEU A 119 -2.19 -17.30 13.06
N CYS A 120 -1.55 -17.05 14.19
CA CYS A 120 -0.60 -17.99 14.80
C CYS A 120 -1.30 -19.31 15.18
N LYS A 121 -2.47 -19.20 15.81
CA LYS A 121 -3.30 -20.36 16.17
C LYS A 121 -3.84 -21.07 14.93
N MET A 122 -4.24 -20.34 13.90
CA MET A 122 -4.67 -20.95 12.63
C MET A 122 -3.56 -21.70 11.91
N LEU A 123 -2.34 -21.16 11.92
CA LEU A 123 -1.18 -21.83 11.32
C LEU A 123 -0.90 -23.16 12.02
N TRP A 124 -1.05 -23.21 13.34
CA TRP A 124 -1.00 -24.45 14.12
C TRP A 124 -2.14 -25.41 13.79
N LEU A 125 -3.39 -24.96 13.89
CA LEU A 125 -4.59 -25.80 13.71
C LEU A 125 -4.69 -26.39 12.30
N LYS A 126 -4.25 -25.65 11.27
CA LYS A 126 -4.24 -26.14 9.89
C LYS A 126 -3.03 -27.02 9.58
N SER A 127 -2.11 -27.25 10.52
CA SER A 127 -0.94 -28.12 10.31
C SER A 127 -1.22 -29.54 10.79
N GLN A 128 -0.74 -30.52 10.04
CA GLN A 128 -1.01 -31.93 10.33
C GLN A 128 -0.28 -32.42 11.58
N ASN A 129 0.94 -31.94 11.79
CA ASN A 129 1.80 -32.25 12.93
C ASN A 129 2.75 -31.08 13.22
N SER A 130 3.54 -31.20 14.28
CA SER A 130 4.44 -30.15 14.77
C SER A 130 5.62 -29.84 13.83
N GLU A 131 6.15 -30.84 13.13
CA GLU A 131 7.23 -30.67 12.15
C GLU A 131 6.75 -29.86 10.94
N VAL A 132 5.61 -30.26 10.35
CA VAL A 132 4.98 -29.53 9.25
C VAL A 132 4.62 -28.11 9.68
N TRP A 133 4.14 -27.92 10.91
CA TRP A 133 3.89 -26.58 11.44
C TRP A 133 5.17 -25.73 11.48
N LEU A 134 6.28 -26.30 11.95
CA LEU A 134 7.56 -25.60 12.03
C LEU A 134 8.05 -25.18 10.64
N ASP A 135 8.02 -26.08 9.67
CA ASP A 135 8.40 -25.80 8.27
C ASP A 135 7.50 -24.75 7.61
N ARG A 136 6.19 -24.84 7.86
CA ARG A 136 5.21 -23.85 7.38
C ARG A 136 5.45 -22.49 8.00
N ARG A 137 5.75 -22.43 9.29
CA ARG A 137 6.07 -21.18 9.99
C ARG A 137 7.35 -20.55 9.47
N THR A 138 8.41 -21.33 9.25
CA THR A 138 9.64 -20.83 8.64
C THR A 138 9.42 -20.34 7.21
N SER A 139 8.62 -21.08 6.42
CA SER A 139 8.26 -20.69 5.05
C SER A 139 7.41 -19.41 5.02
N TYR A 140 6.44 -19.29 5.94
CA TYR A 140 5.65 -18.09 6.17
C TYR A 140 6.55 -16.88 6.43
N THR A 141 7.40 -16.94 7.45
CA THR A 141 8.27 -15.82 7.86
C THR A 141 9.20 -15.40 6.72
N ARG A 142 9.82 -16.36 6.01
CA ARG A 142 10.69 -16.07 4.87
C ARG A 142 9.93 -15.45 3.70
N SER A 143 8.78 -16.01 3.34
CA SER A 143 7.97 -15.50 2.22
C SER A 143 7.41 -14.10 2.49
N LEU A 144 7.05 -13.82 3.76
CA LEU A 144 6.62 -12.50 4.18
C LEU A 144 7.78 -11.50 4.06
N ALA A 145 8.97 -11.84 4.57
CA ALA A 145 10.16 -10.97 4.46
C ALA A 145 10.54 -10.66 3.00
N VAL A 146 10.57 -11.67 2.12
CA VAL A 146 10.86 -11.48 0.70
C VAL A 146 9.82 -10.56 0.05
N SER A 147 8.54 -10.79 0.33
CA SER A 147 7.44 -9.98 -0.24
C SER A 147 7.41 -8.56 0.32
N SER A 148 7.76 -8.36 1.60
CA SER A 148 7.88 -7.04 2.23
C SER A 148 8.94 -6.18 1.56
N ILE A 149 10.15 -6.72 1.33
CA ILE A 149 11.23 -5.97 0.69
C ILE A 149 10.93 -5.73 -0.79
N ALA A 150 10.47 -6.76 -1.52
CA ALA A 150 10.11 -6.59 -2.93
C ALA A 150 8.95 -5.60 -3.12
N GLY A 151 7.93 -5.67 -2.26
CA GLY A 151 6.79 -4.75 -2.25
C GLY A 151 7.22 -3.32 -1.92
N TYR A 152 8.12 -3.13 -0.95
CA TYR A 152 8.66 -1.81 -0.65
C TYR A 152 9.44 -1.20 -1.82
N ILE A 153 10.31 -1.96 -2.50
CA ILE A 153 11.04 -1.47 -3.69
C ILE A 153 10.05 -1.06 -4.78
N LEU A 154 9.04 -1.89 -5.05
CA LEU A 154 7.98 -1.60 -6.03
C LEU A 154 7.06 -0.43 -5.61
N GLY A 155 6.94 -0.15 -4.31
CA GLY A 155 5.95 0.78 -3.77
C GLY A 155 4.53 0.21 -3.77
N LEU A 156 4.39 -1.08 -3.46
CA LEU A 156 3.12 -1.80 -3.44
C LEU A 156 2.29 -1.40 -2.20
N GLY A 157 1.15 -0.74 -2.45
CA GLY A 157 0.18 -0.30 -1.45
C GLY A 157 -1.08 -1.16 -1.40
N ASP A 158 -2.07 -0.74 -0.61
CA ASP A 158 -3.36 -1.43 -0.41
C ASP A 158 -3.20 -2.91 -0.01
N ARG A 159 -2.29 -3.15 0.94
CA ARG A 159 -2.02 -4.50 1.45
C ARG A 159 -2.98 -4.87 2.59
N HIS A 160 -4.28 -4.76 2.32
CA HIS A 160 -5.32 -5.19 3.25
C HIS A 160 -5.44 -6.74 3.30
N PRO A 161 -6.04 -7.34 4.34
CA PRO A 161 -6.03 -8.79 4.55
C PRO A 161 -6.68 -9.66 3.44
N ASN A 162 -7.48 -9.09 2.54
CA ASN A 162 -8.00 -9.80 1.37
C ASN A 162 -6.98 -9.90 0.22
N ASN A 163 -5.98 -9.00 0.16
CA ASN A 163 -4.95 -8.95 -0.89
C ASN A 163 -3.71 -9.77 -0.52
N ILE A 164 -3.77 -10.47 0.61
CA ILE A 164 -2.72 -11.35 1.11
C ILE A 164 -3.34 -12.71 1.38
N MET A 165 -2.82 -13.74 0.75
CA MET A 165 -3.24 -15.12 0.93
C MET A 165 -2.14 -15.95 1.56
N LEU A 166 -2.53 -17.07 2.17
CA LEU A 166 -1.64 -18.07 2.72
C LEU A 166 -1.85 -19.39 2.00
N GLU A 167 -0.78 -19.99 1.47
CA GLU A 167 -0.83 -21.33 0.89
C GLU A 167 -1.00 -22.38 1.99
N GLN A 168 -2.06 -23.18 1.88
CA GLN A 168 -2.47 -24.16 2.90
C GLN A 168 -1.40 -25.22 3.16
N LYS A 169 -0.67 -25.66 2.13
CA LYS A 169 0.34 -26.72 2.26
C LYS A 169 1.68 -26.21 2.79
N THR A 170 2.22 -25.14 2.19
CA THR A 170 3.59 -24.70 2.50
C THR A 170 3.65 -23.55 3.49
N GLY A 171 2.53 -22.86 3.76
CA GLY A 171 2.51 -21.67 4.61
C GLY A 171 3.11 -20.43 3.95
N ARG A 172 3.44 -20.45 2.65
CA ARG A 172 3.93 -19.25 1.95
C ARG A 172 2.83 -18.21 1.79
N ILE A 173 3.21 -16.95 1.95
CA ILE A 173 2.38 -15.79 1.64
C ILE A 173 2.35 -15.59 0.12
N VAL A 174 1.16 -15.21 -0.38
CA VAL A 174 0.91 -14.86 -1.77
C VAL A 174 0.20 -13.51 -1.77
N HIS A 175 0.86 -12.49 -2.31
CA HIS A 175 0.21 -11.21 -2.58
C HIS A 175 -0.56 -11.31 -3.89
N ILE A 176 -1.76 -10.73 -3.92
CA ILE A 176 -2.60 -10.58 -5.11
C ILE A 176 -3.01 -9.12 -5.24
N ASP A 177 -3.59 -8.79 -6.39
CA ASP A 177 -4.10 -7.47 -6.72
C ASP A 177 -2.99 -6.39 -6.69
N PHE A 178 -2.43 -6.05 -7.84
CA PHE A 178 -1.29 -5.14 -7.95
C PHE A 178 -1.68 -3.78 -8.53
N GLY A 179 -2.94 -3.36 -8.40
CA GLY A 179 -3.42 -2.05 -8.88
C GLY A 179 -2.66 -0.87 -8.26
N ASP A 180 -2.41 -0.92 -6.96
CA ASP A 180 -1.73 0.16 -6.23
C ASP A 180 -0.22 -0.07 -6.14
N CYS A 181 0.51 0.16 -7.23
CA CYS A 181 1.99 0.17 -7.23
C CYS A 181 2.56 1.60 -7.18
N PHE A 182 3.87 1.74 -7.03
CA PHE A 182 4.59 3.02 -7.15
C PHE A 182 4.16 4.09 -6.13
N GLU A 183 3.85 3.67 -4.89
CA GLU A 183 3.47 4.55 -3.77
C GLU A 183 2.19 5.37 -4.02
N VAL A 184 1.33 4.94 -4.97
CA VAL A 184 0.03 5.57 -5.22
C VAL A 184 -0.80 5.64 -3.93
N ALA A 185 -0.86 4.55 -3.15
CA ALA A 185 -1.59 4.53 -1.89
C ALA A 185 -1.03 5.50 -0.82
N MET A 186 0.26 5.85 -0.89
CA MET A 186 0.90 6.80 0.04
C MET A 186 0.64 8.27 -0.35
N THR A 187 0.38 8.52 -1.64
CA THR A 187 0.17 9.87 -2.21
C THR A 187 -1.30 10.24 -2.38
N ARG A 188 -2.23 9.30 -2.11
CA ARG A 188 -3.67 9.54 -2.17
C ARG A 188 -4.13 10.65 -1.22
N ALA A 189 -5.07 11.47 -1.71
CA ALA A 189 -5.61 12.62 -0.97
C ALA A 189 -6.40 12.24 0.29
N LYS A 190 -7.02 11.05 0.29
CA LYS A 190 -7.83 10.55 1.42
C LYS A 190 -7.13 9.35 2.04
N LEU A 191 -6.86 9.44 3.35
CA LEU A 191 -6.28 8.36 4.15
C LEU A 191 -5.03 7.72 3.52
N PRO A 192 -3.96 8.51 3.26
CA PRO A 192 -2.72 7.99 2.68
C PRO A 192 -2.09 6.93 3.57
N GLU A 193 -1.63 5.84 2.96
CA GLU A 193 -0.90 4.77 3.64
C GLU A 193 0.46 5.31 4.13
N LYS A 194 0.79 5.06 5.42
CA LYS A 194 2.00 5.59 6.07
C LYS A 194 3.05 4.51 6.40
N VAL A 195 2.84 3.29 5.92
CA VAL A 195 3.73 2.14 6.18
C VAL A 195 4.38 1.66 4.88
N PRO A 196 5.65 1.21 4.90
CA PRO A 196 6.32 0.69 3.71
C PRO A 196 5.81 -0.69 3.29
N PHE A 197 5.28 -1.46 4.23
CA PHE A 197 4.61 -2.75 4.02
C PHE A 197 3.80 -3.12 5.26
N ARG A 198 2.85 -4.05 5.10
CA ARG A 198 2.08 -4.58 6.23
C ARG A 198 2.96 -5.45 7.14
N LEU A 199 3.24 -4.99 8.36
CA LEU A 199 3.89 -5.76 9.43
C LEU A 199 3.16 -5.59 10.76
N THR A 200 1.84 -5.81 10.74
CA THR A 200 0.98 -5.66 11.92
C THR A 200 1.22 -6.78 12.95
N ARG A 201 0.71 -6.59 14.18
CA ARG A 201 1.01 -7.50 15.30
C ARG A 201 0.60 -8.96 15.04
N MET A 202 -0.52 -9.23 14.36
CA MET A 202 -0.94 -10.62 14.09
C MET A 202 0.00 -11.32 13.11
N LEU A 203 0.57 -10.58 12.15
CA LEU A 203 1.60 -11.14 11.28
C LEU A 203 2.87 -11.47 12.05
N VAL A 204 3.27 -10.59 12.98
CA VAL A 204 4.45 -10.78 13.84
C VAL A 204 4.24 -11.93 14.84
N ASN A 205 3.07 -12.02 15.47
CA ASN A 205 2.72 -13.08 16.42
C ASN A 205 2.71 -14.49 15.78
N ALA A 206 2.53 -14.58 14.46
CA ALA A 206 2.61 -15.83 13.72
C ALA A 206 4.05 -16.27 13.38
N MET A 207 5.06 -15.44 13.65
CA MET A 207 6.48 -15.75 13.43
C MET A 207 7.05 -16.64 14.55
N GLU A 208 8.37 -16.87 14.52
CA GLU A 208 9.05 -17.57 15.61
C GLU A 208 9.13 -16.73 16.90
N VAL A 209 9.62 -17.35 17.98
CA VAL A 209 9.72 -16.71 19.30
C VAL A 209 10.58 -15.44 19.32
N SER A 210 11.55 -15.34 18.41
CA SER A 210 12.38 -14.14 18.20
C SER A 210 11.62 -13.00 17.51
N GLY A 211 10.36 -13.23 17.11
CA GLY A 211 9.53 -12.26 16.40
C GLY A 211 10.21 -11.79 15.12
N ILE A 212 10.43 -10.47 15.04
CA ILE A 212 11.06 -9.83 13.88
C ILE A 212 12.59 -9.98 13.86
N GLU A 213 13.24 -10.15 15.01
CA GLU A 213 14.71 -10.12 15.15
C GLU A 213 15.39 -11.43 14.73
N GLY A 214 14.63 -12.41 14.25
CA GLY A 214 15.12 -13.71 13.79
C GLY A 214 15.20 -13.82 12.28
N THR A 215 14.53 -14.86 11.77
CA THR A 215 14.45 -15.21 10.35
C THR A 215 13.91 -14.04 9.53
N PHE A 216 12.95 -13.27 10.05
CA PHE A 216 12.35 -12.15 9.31
C PHE A 216 13.40 -11.09 8.95
N ARG A 217 14.05 -10.47 9.96
CA ARG A 217 15.08 -9.45 9.73
C ARG A 217 16.25 -9.97 8.90
N SER A 218 16.80 -11.14 9.23
CA SER A 218 17.92 -11.72 8.46
C SER A 218 17.54 -11.98 7.00
N THR A 219 16.30 -12.38 6.73
CA THR A 219 15.81 -12.58 5.36
C THR A 219 15.64 -11.24 4.64
N CYS A 220 15.09 -10.22 5.31
CA CYS A 220 14.96 -8.86 4.77
C CYS A 220 16.32 -8.29 4.35
N GLU A 221 17.35 -8.44 5.19
CA GLU A 221 18.71 -7.98 4.90
C GLU A 221 19.31 -8.70 3.68
N LYS A 222 19.20 -10.03 3.62
CA LYS A 222 19.70 -10.83 2.48
C LYS A 222 19.01 -10.46 1.17
N VAL A 223 17.69 -10.30 1.20
CA VAL A 223 16.91 -9.90 0.02
C VAL A 223 17.31 -8.50 -0.40
N MET A 224 17.42 -7.55 0.54
CA MET A 224 17.81 -6.17 0.25
C MET A 224 19.22 -6.10 -0.35
N ILE A 225 20.19 -6.88 0.14
CA ILE A 225 21.53 -6.98 -0.45
C ILE A 225 21.42 -7.39 -1.92
N VAL A 226 20.75 -8.51 -2.22
CA VAL A 226 20.61 -9.01 -3.60
C VAL A 226 19.96 -7.99 -4.53
N LEU A 227 18.90 -7.30 -4.06
CA LEU A 227 18.23 -6.28 -4.86
C LEU A 227 19.10 -5.04 -5.10
N ARG A 228 19.86 -4.58 -4.09
CA ARG A 228 20.77 -3.43 -4.23
C ARG A 228 21.96 -3.75 -5.13
N ASP A 229 22.53 -4.95 -5.01
CA ASP A 229 23.64 -5.41 -5.84
C ASP A 229 23.20 -5.57 -7.31
N SER A 230 21.96 -6.01 -7.52
CA SER A 230 21.36 -6.20 -8.85
C SER A 230 20.54 -5.00 -9.32
N ARG A 231 20.78 -3.80 -8.77
CA ARG A 231 19.99 -2.58 -9.05
C ARG A 231 19.87 -2.31 -10.55
N SER A 232 20.96 -2.40 -11.30
CA SER A 232 20.96 -2.08 -12.74
C SER A 232 19.96 -2.93 -13.52
N SER A 233 19.86 -4.23 -13.21
CA SER A 233 18.92 -5.14 -13.86
C SER A 233 17.46 -4.84 -13.49
N LEU A 234 17.22 -4.48 -12.22
CA LEU A 234 15.88 -4.09 -11.75
C LEU A 234 15.43 -2.76 -12.37
N MET A 235 16.31 -1.77 -12.41
CA MET A 235 16.04 -0.46 -13.01
C MET A 235 15.76 -0.58 -14.50
N ALA A 236 16.57 -1.34 -15.25
CA ALA A 236 16.34 -1.54 -16.68
C ALA A 236 14.95 -2.14 -16.98
N LEU A 237 14.49 -3.09 -16.16
CA LEU A 237 13.17 -3.69 -16.32
C LEU A 237 12.05 -2.70 -15.96
N LEU A 238 12.20 -1.94 -14.87
CA LEU A 238 11.21 -0.98 -14.39
C LEU A 238 11.11 0.26 -15.30
N GLU A 239 12.22 0.75 -15.82
CA GLU A 239 12.27 1.83 -16.82
C GLU A 239 11.51 1.42 -18.08
N ALA A 240 11.74 0.20 -18.58
CA ALA A 240 11.00 -0.32 -19.73
C ALA A 240 9.48 -0.41 -19.47
N PHE A 241 9.06 -0.69 -18.24
CA PHE A 241 7.64 -0.74 -17.87
C PHE A 241 7.00 0.65 -17.75
N ILE A 242 7.73 1.60 -17.19
CA ILE A 242 7.23 2.96 -16.93
C ILE A 242 7.13 3.77 -18.23
N HIS A 243 8.02 3.52 -19.18
CA HIS A 243 7.98 4.13 -20.51
C HIS A 243 7.01 3.44 -21.49
N ASP A 244 6.29 2.39 -21.07
CA ASP A 244 5.23 1.77 -21.87
C ASP A 244 3.97 2.67 -21.85
N PRO A 245 3.64 3.36 -22.96
CA PRO A 245 2.60 4.40 -22.98
C PRO A 245 1.19 3.87 -22.67
N LEU A 246 0.99 2.56 -22.79
CA LEU A 246 -0.30 1.91 -22.52
C LEU A 246 -0.55 1.65 -21.03
N ILE A 247 0.47 1.81 -20.19
CA ILE A 247 0.41 1.59 -18.73
C ILE A 247 0.53 2.91 -17.97
N SER A 248 1.34 3.86 -18.47
CA SER A 248 1.65 5.12 -17.79
C SER A 248 0.43 5.98 -17.46
N TRP A 249 -0.68 5.85 -18.19
CA TRP A 249 -1.92 6.64 -17.96
C TRP A 249 -2.53 6.45 -16.57
N ARG A 250 -2.38 5.27 -15.95
CA ARG A 250 -2.89 5.01 -14.59
C ARG A 250 -2.16 5.82 -13.52
N LEU A 251 -0.92 6.20 -13.77
CA LEU A 251 -0.18 7.09 -12.87
C LEU A 251 -0.86 8.48 -12.80
N LEU A 252 -1.59 8.92 -13.83
CA LEU A 252 -2.28 10.21 -13.84
C LEU A 252 -3.76 10.16 -13.42
N ALA A 253 -4.48 9.09 -13.79
CA ALA A 253 -5.95 9.05 -13.70
C ALA A 253 -6.50 9.21 -12.25
N GLU A 254 -5.74 8.82 -11.22
CA GLU A 254 -6.16 8.98 -9.82
C GLU A 254 -5.89 10.38 -9.24
N THR A 255 -5.02 11.18 -9.86
CA THR A 255 -4.82 12.58 -9.45
C THR A 255 -5.87 13.51 -10.05
N GLU A 256 -6.32 13.28 -11.29
CA GLU A 256 -7.40 14.08 -11.89
C GLU A 256 -8.73 13.93 -11.14
N THR A 257 -9.03 12.74 -10.62
CA THR A 257 -10.22 12.52 -9.77
C THR A 257 -10.10 13.23 -8.41
N ALA A 258 -8.89 13.45 -7.91
CA ALA A 258 -8.63 14.26 -6.72
C ALA A 258 -8.67 15.77 -7.00
N GLU A 259 -8.20 16.21 -8.16
CA GLU A 259 -8.18 17.63 -8.59
C GLU A 259 -9.56 18.12 -9.05
N ARG A 260 -10.33 17.34 -9.82
CA ARG A 260 -11.74 17.64 -10.14
C ARG A 260 -12.63 17.72 -8.89
N GLY A 261 -12.27 17.01 -7.83
CA GLY A 261 -12.92 17.13 -6.51
C GLY A 261 -12.55 18.43 -5.77
N ARG A 262 -11.41 19.05 -6.11
CA ARG A 262 -10.89 20.29 -5.54
C ARG A 262 -11.47 21.52 -6.25
N GLU A 263 -11.61 21.48 -7.57
CA GLU A 263 -12.25 22.54 -8.37
C GLU A 263 -13.74 22.69 -8.07
N ARG A 264 -14.48 21.57 -7.94
CA ARG A 264 -15.89 21.61 -7.51
C ARG A 264 -16.10 22.25 -6.13
N ARG A 265 -15.12 22.11 -5.21
CA ARG A 265 -15.16 22.76 -3.89
C ARG A 265 -14.77 24.23 -3.94
N GLY A 266 -13.94 24.65 -4.90
CA GLY A 266 -13.62 26.05 -5.15
C GLY A 266 -14.83 26.84 -5.65
N SER A 267 -15.57 26.28 -6.61
CA SER A 267 -16.76 26.91 -7.19
C SER A 267 -17.94 26.99 -6.20
N GLU A 268 -18.09 26.02 -5.30
CA GLU A 268 -19.14 26.05 -4.26
C GLU A 268 -18.83 27.05 -3.13
N ALA A 269 -17.55 27.31 -2.84
CA ALA A 269 -17.13 28.30 -1.85
C ALA A 269 -17.28 29.74 -2.34
N GLU A 270 -17.10 29.99 -3.64
CA GLU A 270 -17.26 31.32 -4.25
C GLU A 270 -18.73 31.74 -4.41
N ALA A 271 -19.63 30.78 -4.66
CA ALA A 271 -21.09 31.04 -4.75
C ALA A 271 -21.75 31.37 -3.39
N ALA A 272 -21.09 31.06 -2.27
CA ALA A 272 -21.60 31.35 -0.93
C ALA A 272 -21.26 32.76 -0.40
N ALA A 273 -20.43 33.53 -1.12
CA ALA A 273 -19.90 34.83 -0.67
C ALA A 273 -20.59 36.06 -1.30
N ALA A 274 -21.69 35.89 -2.04
CA ALA A 274 -22.45 37.02 -2.57
C ALA A 274 -23.48 37.56 -1.54
N PRO A 275 -23.52 38.86 -1.24
CA PRO A 275 -24.41 39.41 -0.22
C PRO A 275 -25.87 39.44 -0.73
N ARG A 276 -26.75 38.72 0.00
CA ARG A 276 -28.21 38.77 -0.18
C ARG A 276 -28.73 40.17 0.16
N LYS A 277 -29.17 40.93 -0.85
CA LYS A 277 -30.03 42.12 -0.64
C LYS A 277 -31.47 41.67 -0.40
N THR A 278 -31.94 41.92 0.81
CA THR A 278 -33.35 41.94 1.22
C THR A 278 -34.10 43.03 0.47
N ILE A 279 -35.13 42.66 -0.30
CA ILE A 279 -36.22 43.57 -0.70
C ILE A 279 -37.55 42.92 -0.34
N SER A 280 -38.37 43.73 0.32
CA SER A 280 -39.65 43.46 0.96
C SER A 280 -40.79 43.11 -0.01
N ARG A 281 -41.75 42.35 0.53
CA ARG A 281 -43.05 42.00 -0.06
C ARG A 281 -43.92 43.23 -0.35
N SER A 282 -44.60 43.24 -1.49
CA SER A 282 -46.02 43.64 -1.63
C SER A 282 -46.60 43.20 -2.98
N ASP A 283 -47.78 42.58 -2.89
CA ASP A 283 -48.88 42.51 -3.86
C ASP A 283 -48.80 41.66 -5.14
N ALA A 284 -49.77 40.74 -5.24
CA ALA A 284 -50.23 40.08 -6.47
C ALA A 284 -51.27 40.99 -7.19
N PRO A 285 -51.50 40.86 -8.52
CA PRO A 285 -52.37 39.79 -9.04
C PRO A 285 -51.92 39.20 -10.42
N GLY A 286 -52.47 38.04 -10.82
CA GLY A 286 -52.36 37.48 -12.21
C GLY A 286 -53.35 38.14 -13.19
N PRO A 287 -53.72 37.57 -14.36
CA PRO A 287 -53.26 36.38 -15.12
C PRO A 287 -52.97 36.70 -16.64
N GLU A 288 -53.00 35.68 -17.53
CA GLU A 288 -53.00 35.72 -19.04
C GLU A 288 -51.61 35.64 -19.73
N ALA A 289 -51.24 34.58 -20.48
CA ALA A 289 -51.70 34.03 -21.76
C ALA A 289 -51.19 34.80 -23.01
N VAL A 290 -50.68 34.08 -24.03
CA VAL A 290 -50.39 34.39 -25.47
C VAL A 290 -49.05 33.72 -25.85
N GLU A 291 -49.03 32.52 -26.44
CA GLU A 291 -49.30 32.10 -27.83
C GLU A 291 -48.03 31.96 -28.73
N LYS A 292 -47.91 30.73 -29.26
CA LYS A 292 -47.50 30.31 -30.62
C LYS A 292 -46.01 30.18 -31.02
N ARG A 293 -45.76 28.93 -31.47
CA ARG A 293 -44.67 28.36 -32.33
C ARG A 293 -44.81 28.88 -33.79
N PRO A 294 -44.18 28.28 -34.84
CA PRO A 294 -42.82 27.72 -35.06
C PRO A 294 -42.17 28.20 -36.40
N SER A 295 -40.84 28.14 -36.52
CA SER A 295 -40.00 28.01 -37.76
C SER A 295 -38.54 28.06 -37.27
N ASP A 296 -37.55 27.26 -37.63
CA ASP A 296 -37.26 26.47 -38.84
C ASP A 296 -36.31 25.30 -38.51
N VAL A 297 -36.29 24.31 -39.39
CA VAL A 297 -35.48 23.09 -39.36
C VAL A 297 -34.06 23.36 -39.86
N HIS A 298 -33.02 22.90 -39.16
CA HIS A 298 -31.68 22.60 -39.73
C HIS A 298 -30.90 21.56 -38.86
N PRO A 299 -29.91 20.86 -39.43
CA PRO A 299 -29.76 19.40 -39.32
C PRO A 299 -28.88 18.92 -38.15
N ILE A 300 -29.00 17.62 -37.86
CA ILE A 300 -28.14 16.87 -36.94
C ILE A 300 -26.75 16.72 -37.58
N GLU A 301 -25.78 17.50 -37.10
CA GLU A 301 -24.35 17.21 -37.26
C GLU A 301 -23.79 16.67 -35.95
N GLY A 302 -23.34 15.42 -35.98
CA GLY A 302 -22.51 14.85 -34.93
C GLY A 302 -21.10 15.40 -35.04
N THR A 303 -20.72 16.29 -34.12
CA THR A 303 -19.33 16.64 -33.90
C THR A 303 -18.66 15.54 -33.10
N ILE A 304 -17.79 14.80 -33.77
CA ILE A 304 -16.71 14.05 -33.12
C ILE A 304 -15.73 15.12 -32.62
N ASP A 305 -15.65 15.29 -31.30
CA ASP A 305 -14.65 16.16 -30.68
C ASP A 305 -13.27 15.54 -30.91
N TYR A 306 -12.50 16.11 -31.83
CA TYR A 306 -11.08 15.83 -31.96
C TYR A 306 -10.37 16.62 -30.86
N GLU A 307 -9.89 15.92 -29.83
CA GLU A 307 -8.94 16.49 -28.87
C GLU A 307 -7.75 17.06 -29.64
N THR A 308 -7.54 18.38 -29.52
CA THR A 308 -6.43 19.10 -30.17
C THR A 308 -5.07 18.56 -29.71
N GLU A 309 -4.14 18.35 -30.64
CA GLU A 309 -2.78 17.81 -30.40
C GLU A 309 -1.97 18.56 -29.31
N ALA A 310 -2.33 19.81 -28.99
CA ALA A 310 -1.71 20.59 -27.93
C ALA A 310 -2.03 20.07 -26.51
N ASP A 311 -3.24 19.55 -26.28
CA ASP A 311 -3.69 19.05 -24.97
C ASP A 311 -3.11 17.65 -24.69
N ALA A 312 -2.94 16.85 -25.75
CA ALA A 312 -2.20 15.59 -25.70
C ALA A 312 -0.68 15.80 -25.45
N GLY A 313 -0.13 16.96 -25.82
CA GLY A 313 1.27 17.32 -25.59
C GLY A 313 1.58 17.59 -24.11
N ASP A 314 0.77 18.43 -23.46
CA ASP A 314 0.94 18.79 -22.04
C ASP A 314 0.72 17.58 -21.12
N ASN A 315 -0.31 16.78 -21.42
CA ASN A 315 -0.60 15.54 -20.68
C ASN A 315 0.56 14.53 -20.80
N ARG A 316 1.24 14.48 -21.96
CA ARG A 316 2.40 13.60 -22.20
C ARG A 316 3.68 14.08 -21.50
N GLU A 317 3.89 15.39 -21.37
CA GLU A 317 4.99 15.93 -20.55
C GLU A 317 4.76 15.68 -19.06
N GLY A 318 3.52 15.83 -18.58
CA GLY A 318 3.12 15.48 -17.21
C GLY A 318 3.34 13.99 -16.88
N LEU A 319 2.97 13.10 -17.80
CA LEU A 319 3.23 11.65 -17.72
C LEU A 319 4.72 11.36 -17.54
N ASN A 320 5.55 11.97 -18.39
CA ASN A 320 6.99 11.76 -18.38
C ASN A 320 7.64 12.28 -17.08
N ARG A 321 7.18 13.41 -16.54
CA ARG A 321 7.70 13.94 -15.26
C ARG A 321 7.42 12.98 -14.10
N ARG A 322 6.18 12.51 -13.96
CA ARG A 322 5.81 11.59 -12.88
C ARG A 322 6.46 10.22 -13.02
N ALA A 323 6.60 9.72 -14.24
CA ALA A 323 7.38 8.53 -14.55
C ALA A 323 8.82 8.64 -14.02
N LEU A 324 9.49 9.77 -14.28
CA LEU A 324 10.84 10.04 -13.80
C LEU A 324 10.92 10.12 -12.27
N GLU A 325 9.92 10.73 -11.61
CA GLU A 325 9.84 10.77 -10.15
C GLU A 325 9.74 9.36 -9.53
N VAL A 326 8.93 8.48 -10.11
CA VAL A 326 8.81 7.09 -9.68
C VAL A 326 10.13 6.33 -9.85
N ILE A 327 10.78 6.46 -11.01
CA ILE A 327 12.08 5.84 -11.29
C ILE A 327 13.13 6.33 -10.28
N ALA A 328 13.23 7.65 -10.08
CA ALA A 328 14.15 8.25 -9.12
C ALA A 328 13.89 7.75 -7.70
N ARG A 329 12.61 7.65 -7.30
CA ARG A 329 12.20 7.13 -5.99
C ARG A 329 12.65 5.69 -5.79
N ILE A 330 12.45 4.82 -6.78
CA ILE A 330 12.90 3.42 -6.72
C ILE A 330 14.43 3.35 -6.66
N GLU A 331 15.12 4.19 -7.43
CA GLU A 331 16.57 4.25 -7.43
C GLU A 331 17.12 4.66 -6.05
N ASP A 332 16.49 5.62 -5.38
CA ASP A 332 16.86 6.03 -4.03
C ASP A 332 16.63 4.92 -3.01
N LYS A 333 15.54 4.14 -3.12
CA LYS A 333 15.33 2.95 -2.28
C LYS A 333 16.45 1.93 -2.48
N LEU A 334 16.82 1.63 -3.73
CA LEU A 334 17.90 0.69 -4.06
C LEU A 334 19.30 1.23 -3.71
N ARG A 335 19.44 2.53 -3.47
CA ARG A 335 20.69 3.16 -3.03
C ARG A 335 20.74 3.41 -1.53
N GLY A 336 19.64 3.23 -0.80
CA GLY A 336 19.55 3.57 0.63
C GLY A 336 19.48 5.07 0.90
N ARG A 337 18.99 5.86 -0.05
CA ARG A 337 18.87 7.32 0.02
C ARG A 337 17.44 7.82 0.21
N ASP A 338 16.49 6.91 0.33
CA ASP A 338 15.05 7.17 0.39
C ASP A 338 14.57 7.93 1.64
N PHE A 339 15.45 8.07 2.64
CA PHE A 339 15.22 8.83 3.87
C PHE A 339 16.03 10.12 3.98
N LEU A 340 16.85 10.45 2.99
CA LEU A 340 17.63 11.69 2.95
C LEU A 340 16.66 12.85 2.70
N GLY A 341 16.46 13.70 3.72
CA GLY A 341 15.51 14.84 3.68
C GLY A 341 14.46 14.83 4.78
N VAL A 342 14.16 13.69 5.41
CA VAL A 342 13.21 13.62 6.54
C VAL A 342 13.84 14.19 7.83
N GLY A 343 15.16 14.27 7.91
CA GLY A 343 15.92 14.73 9.08
C GLY A 343 15.90 16.23 9.35
N VAL A 344 15.60 17.08 8.36
CA VAL A 344 15.58 18.54 8.55
C VAL A 344 14.36 18.97 9.36
N ALA A 345 13.24 18.26 9.24
CA ALA A 345 12.03 18.52 10.03
C ALA A 345 12.16 17.99 11.48
N ALA A 346 12.87 16.87 11.69
CA ALA A 346 13.06 16.28 13.02
C ALA A 346 14.12 17.04 13.87
N GLN A 347 15.10 17.69 13.24
CA GLN A 347 16.07 18.53 13.94
C GLN A 347 15.44 19.80 14.55
N ALA A 348 14.36 20.32 13.97
CA ALA A 348 13.64 21.46 14.54
C ALA A 348 12.84 21.12 15.81
N ALA A 349 12.56 19.83 16.07
CA ALA A 349 11.77 19.38 17.21
C ALA A 349 12.61 18.81 18.38
N ALA A 350 13.94 18.72 18.22
CA ALA A 350 14.84 18.06 19.17
C ALA A 350 15.66 19.00 20.06
N GLU A 351 15.30 20.29 20.17
CA GLU A 351 15.81 21.16 21.24
C GLU A 351 14.93 21.03 22.48
N VAL A 352 15.14 19.96 23.26
CA VAL A 352 14.65 19.86 24.64
C VAL A 352 15.88 19.88 25.57
N PRO A 353 15.92 20.74 26.61
CA PRO A 353 17.10 20.95 27.44
C PRO A 353 17.49 19.71 28.27
N PRO A 354 18.77 19.56 28.65
CA PRO A 354 19.33 18.34 29.21
C PRO A 354 19.03 18.25 30.70
N ALA A 355 17.80 17.93 31.07
CA ALA A 355 17.45 17.70 32.47
C ALA A 355 16.30 16.70 32.60
N LEU A 356 16.44 15.52 32.01
CA LEU A 356 15.64 14.30 32.30
C LEU A 356 16.21 13.12 31.49
N THR A 357 17.45 12.73 31.78
CA THR A 357 18.06 11.51 31.21
C THR A 357 18.39 10.50 32.30
N VAL A 358 17.40 10.15 33.11
CA VAL A 358 17.48 8.96 33.96
C VAL A 358 16.08 8.32 33.98
N VAL A 359 16.02 7.00 33.88
CA VAL A 359 14.81 6.15 33.82
C VAL A 359 14.24 5.97 32.40
N VAL A 360 14.91 5.15 31.58
CA VAL A 360 14.40 3.90 30.97
C VAL A 360 15.60 3.22 30.30
N GLY A 361 15.97 2.03 30.78
CA GLY A 361 17.04 1.22 30.22
C GLY A 361 16.64 0.58 28.88
N PHE A 362 17.66 0.30 28.06
CA PHE A 362 17.63 -0.13 26.64
C PHE A 362 17.51 1.00 25.61
N ARG A 363 18.63 1.71 25.40
CA ARG A 363 18.87 2.47 24.16
C ARG A 363 19.52 1.54 23.13
N ASP A 364 18.76 1.19 22.11
CA ASP A 364 19.21 0.45 20.94
C ASP A 364 20.11 1.38 20.10
N THR A 365 21.43 1.19 20.20
CA THR A 365 22.46 2.12 19.68
C THR A 365 22.45 2.25 18.15
N LYS A 366 21.83 1.30 17.45
CA LYS A 366 21.75 1.25 15.97
C LYS A 366 20.85 2.36 15.40
N HIS A 367 19.73 2.67 16.06
CA HIS A 367 18.80 3.70 15.60
C HIS A 367 19.41 5.12 15.60
N VAL A 368 20.29 5.39 16.58
CA VAL A 368 20.96 6.69 16.70
C VAL A 368 21.99 6.89 15.58
N GLN A 369 22.69 5.82 15.16
CA GLN A 369 23.67 5.88 14.07
C GLN A 369 22.99 6.04 12.71
N ALA A 370 21.89 5.31 12.45
CA ALA A 370 21.09 5.45 11.23
C ALA A 370 20.49 6.86 11.08
N ALA A 371 19.98 7.44 12.17
CA ALA A 371 19.47 8.81 12.18
C ALA A 371 20.57 9.85 11.89
N ARG A 372 21.79 9.63 12.40
CA ARG A 372 22.96 10.49 12.12
C ARG A 372 23.46 10.37 10.69
N ALA A 373 23.52 9.17 10.11
CA ALA A 373 23.92 8.96 8.72
C ALA A 373 22.94 9.62 7.73
N ALA A 374 21.63 9.50 7.99
CA ALA A 374 20.60 10.18 7.21
C ALA A 374 20.67 11.72 7.33
N ALA A 375 20.99 12.24 8.52
CA ALA A 375 21.21 13.67 8.74
C ALA A 375 22.50 14.18 8.07
N ALA A 376 23.49 13.31 7.82
CA ALA A 376 24.75 13.64 7.16
C ALA A 376 24.69 13.50 5.62
N GLY A 377 23.52 13.24 5.03
CA GLY A 377 23.38 13.06 3.58
C GLY A 377 23.98 11.76 3.03
N GLN A 378 24.35 10.82 3.90
CA GLN A 378 25.00 9.57 3.49
C GLN A 378 23.97 8.45 3.24
N PRO A 379 24.17 7.61 2.21
CA PRO A 379 23.31 6.46 1.98
C PRO A 379 23.31 5.51 3.19
N LEU A 380 22.13 5.05 3.59
CA LEU A 380 21.99 4.07 4.67
C LEU A 380 22.57 2.71 4.26
N SER A 381 23.20 2.05 5.23
CA SER A 381 23.55 0.64 5.11
C SER A 381 22.27 -0.20 4.95
N VAL A 382 22.40 -1.43 4.44
CA VAL A 382 21.25 -2.35 4.34
C VAL A 382 20.61 -2.58 5.71
N VAL A 383 21.44 -2.78 6.73
CA VAL A 383 20.96 -3.06 8.10
C VAL A 383 20.17 -1.88 8.65
N ASP A 384 20.66 -0.66 8.44
CA ASP A 384 20.00 0.56 8.93
C ASP A 384 18.70 0.84 8.18
N GLN A 385 18.71 0.68 6.85
CA GLN A 385 17.53 0.84 6.02
C GLN A 385 16.45 -0.17 6.40
N VAL A 386 16.78 -1.47 6.51
CA VAL A 386 15.84 -2.51 6.95
C VAL A 386 15.31 -2.22 8.35
N SER A 387 16.17 -1.78 9.28
CA SER A 387 15.76 -1.42 10.63
C SER A 387 14.76 -0.27 10.65
N ARG A 388 14.98 0.75 9.82
CA ARG A 388 14.06 1.88 9.69
C ARG A 388 12.73 1.47 9.07
N LEU A 389 12.75 0.66 8.02
CA LEU A 389 11.53 0.14 7.38
C LEU A 389 10.68 -0.68 8.35
N ILE A 390 11.32 -1.54 9.15
CA ILE A 390 10.62 -2.33 10.18
C ILE A 390 10.01 -1.42 11.25
N ALA A 391 10.74 -0.38 11.68
CA ALA A 391 10.22 0.58 12.64
C ALA A 391 9.01 1.36 12.09
N GLU A 392 9.08 1.84 10.85
CA GLU A 392 7.96 2.56 10.21
C GLU A 392 6.75 1.66 9.98
N ALA A 393 6.95 0.40 9.57
CA ALA A 393 5.89 -0.58 9.36
C ALA A 393 5.16 -0.98 10.66
N ARG A 394 5.81 -0.83 11.81
CA ARG A 394 5.28 -1.16 13.14
C ARG A 394 4.92 0.05 13.98
N SER A 395 5.15 1.26 13.48
CA SER A 395 4.82 2.49 14.19
C SER A 395 3.33 2.55 14.47
N VAL A 396 2.98 2.65 15.75
CA VAL A 396 1.59 2.77 16.21
C VAL A 396 0.97 4.04 15.63
N GLU A 397 1.75 5.12 15.50
CA GLU A 397 1.31 6.38 14.89
C GLU A 397 0.95 6.20 13.40
N ASN A 398 1.75 5.44 12.66
CA ASN A 398 1.48 5.18 11.25
C ASN A 398 0.27 4.26 11.09
N LEU A 399 0.17 3.21 11.91
CA LEU A 399 -0.91 2.23 11.86
C LEU A 399 -2.25 2.82 12.30
N ALA A 400 -2.28 3.71 13.29
CA ALA A 400 -3.50 4.38 13.75
C ALA A 400 -4.10 5.35 12.72
N GLN A 401 -3.33 5.77 11.73
CA GLN A 401 -3.81 6.62 10.62
C GLN A 401 -4.37 5.81 9.44
N ALA A 402 -4.14 4.50 9.42
CA ALA A 402 -4.59 3.65 8.32
C ALA A 402 -6.12 3.57 8.27
N PHE A 403 -6.67 3.45 7.06
CA PHE A 403 -8.09 3.23 6.85
C PHE A 403 -8.57 1.95 7.58
N LEU A 404 -9.76 1.97 8.19
CA LEU A 404 -10.25 0.85 9.00
C LEU A 404 -10.40 -0.46 8.21
N GLY A 405 -10.71 -0.40 6.91
CA GLY A 405 -10.76 -1.57 6.04
C GLY A 405 -9.39 -2.21 5.76
N TRP A 406 -8.30 -1.46 6.00
CA TRP A 406 -6.95 -2.01 5.99
C TRP A 406 -6.67 -2.91 7.21
N CYS A 407 -7.54 -2.89 8.23
CA CYS A 407 -7.43 -3.68 9.46
C CYS A 407 -6.05 -3.54 10.16
N PRO A 408 -5.63 -2.33 10.57
CA PRO A 408 -4.32 -2.10 11.18
C PRO A 408 -4.13 -2.78 12.55
N PHE A 409 -5.24 -3.08 13.21
CA PHE A 409 -5.31 -3.71 14.52
C PHE A 409 -5.13 -5.24 14.48
N TRP A 410 -5.18 -5.87 13.30
CA TRP A 410 -4.92 -7.30 13.17
C TRP A 410 -3.46 -7.59 13.40
#